data_AF-M0BF66-F1
#
_entry.id   AF-M0BF66-F1
#
_cell.length_a   1.000
_cell.length_b   1.000
_cell.length_c   1.000
_cell.angle_alpha   90.00
_cell.angle_beta   90.00
_cell.angle_gamma   90.00
#
_symmetry.space_group_name_H-M   'P 1'
#
loop_
_entity.id
_entity.type
_entity.pdbx_description
1 polymer ?
#
loop_
_entity_poly.entity_id
_entity_poly.type
_entity_poly.pdbx_seq_one_letter_code
_entity_poly.pdbx_strand_id
1 'polypeptide(L)' 'MASEHPVIESRPRRLLAYLRHNGGRIVADAALLLGWMFVASATFDWLEQPSWLLYVVIFSGVVLYTRVTPTWERPYRSPD' A
#
# COMPACT_ATOMS: atom_id res chain seq x y z
N MET A 1 7.12 19.43 -21.49
CA MET A 1 7.69 20.13 -20.32
C MET A 1 8.40 19.08 -19.48
N ALA A 2 9.73 19.11 -19.42
CA ALA A 2 10.49 18.12 -18.65
C ALA A 2 10.31 18.42 -17.16
N SER A 3 9.72 17.49 -16.41
CA SER A 3 9.58 17.60 -14.96
C SER A 3 10.97 17.59 -14.32
N GLU A 4 11.46 18.74 -13.87
CA GLU A 4 12.70 18.84 -13.10
C GLU A 4 12.50 18.19 -11.73
N HIS A 5 12.76 16.89 -11.64
CA HIS A 5 12.76 16.18 -10.37
C HIS A 5 13.96 16.60 -9.54
N PRO A 6 13.77 17.17 -8.33
CA PRO A 6 14.88 17.62 -7.50
C PRO A 6 15.75 16.44 -7.05
N VAL A 7 17.07 16.63 -7.06
CA VAL A 7 18.03 15.68 -6.47
C VAL A 7 18.08 15.95 -4.96
N ILE A 8 17.69 14.96 -4.16
CA ILE A 8 17.67 15.06 -2.70
C ILE A 8 18.71 14.09 -2.14
N GLU A 9 19.76 14.60 -1.52
CA GLU A 9 20.87 13.79 -1.00
C GLU A 9 20.54 13.14 0.36
N SER A 10 19.77 13.83 1.21
CA SER A 10 19.44 13.32 2.54
C SER A 10 18.28 12.32 2.53
N ARG A 11 18.56 11.10 3.00
CA ARG A 11 17.58 10.01 3.18
C ARG A 11 16.28 10.41 3.88
N PRO A 12 16.29 11.15 5.03
CA PRO A 12 15.03 11.51 5.69
C PRO A 12 14.18 12.49 4.88
N ARG A 13 14.80 13.44 4.15
CA ARG A 13 14.05 14.37 3.28
C ARG A 13 13.44 13.65 2.08
N ARG A 14 14.13 12.64 1.52
CA ARG A 14 13.59 11.76 0.47
C ARG A 14 12.36 11.02 0.95
N LEU A 15 12.42 10.39 2.13
CA LEU A 15 11.27 9.66 2.69
C LEU A 15 10.08 10.60 2.94
N LEU A 16 10.31 11.77 3.53
CA LEU A 16 9.24 12.73 3.77
C LEU A 16 8.62 13.23 2.46
N ALA A 17 9.44 13.54 1.45
CA ALA A 17 8.94 13.95 0.13
C ALA A 17 8.12 12.84 -0.54
N TYR A 18 8.57 11.58 -0.42
CA TYR A 18 7.86 10.42 -0.93
C TYR A 18 6.50 10.22 -0.25
N LEU A 19 6.48 10.26 1.09
CA LEU A 19 5.26 10.13 1.88
C LEU A 19 4.29 11.29 1.62
N ARG A 20 4.79 12.53 1.52
CA ARG A 20 3.93 13.70 1.27
C ARG A 20 3.31 13.66 -0.12
N HIS A 21 4.06 13.21 -1.12
CA HIS A 21 3.58 13.11 -2.50
C HIS A 21 2.55 11.99 -2.68
N ASN A 22 2.79 10.83 -2.06
CA ASN A 22 1.90 9.67 -2.19
C ASN A 22 0.89 9.53 -1.05
N GLY A 23 0.86 10.46 -0.09
CA GLY A 23 0.16 10.29 1.18
C GLY A 23 -1.32 9.93 1.04
N GLY A 24 -2.05 10.62 0.16
CA GLY A 24 -3.46 10.30 -0.10
C GLY A 24 -3.65 8.88 -0.63
N ARG A 25 -2.75 8.42 -1.50
CA ARG A 25 -2.76 7.06 -2.04
C ARG A 25 -2.39 6.03 -0.98
N ILE A 26 -1.37 6.29 -0.16
CA ILE A 26 -0.99 5.44 0.97
C ILE A 26 -2.16 5.23 1.93
N VAL A 27 -2.89 6.31 2.26
CA VAL A 27 -4.06 6.24 3.14
C VAL A 27 -5.18 5.43 2.50
N ALA A 28 -5.47 5.64 1.20
CA ALA A 28 -6.47 4.86 0.48
C ALA A 28 -6.12 3.37 0.42
N ASP A 29 -4.85 3.07 0.12
CA ASP A 29 -4.30 1.72 0.07
C ASP A 29 -4.44 1.02 1.43
N ALA A 30 -4.06 1.72 2.51
CA ALA A 30 -4.21 1.22 3.87
C ALA A 30 -5.68 1.00 4.26
N ALA A 31 -6.56 1.96 3.96
CA ALA A 31 -7.99 1.84 4.25
C ALA A 31 -8.63 0.66 3.51
N LEU A 32 -8.26 0.45 2.24
CA LEU A 32 -8.76 -0.66 1.44
C LEU A 32 -8.29 -2.01 2.02
N LEU A 33 -7.00 -2.15 2.35
CA LEU A 33 -6.45 -3.39 2.91
C LEU A 33 -7.03 -3.70 4.29
N LEU A 34 -7.17 -2.68 5.16
CA LEU A 34 -7.82 -2.84 6.46
C LEU A 34 -9.30 -3.19 6.31
N GLY A 35 -10.00 -2.54 5.38
CA GLY A 35 -11.40 -2.87 5.05
C GLY A 35 -11.55 -4.30 4.57
N TRP A 36 -10.66 -4.78 3.70
CA TRP A 36 -10.63 -6.17 3.26
C TRP A 36 -10.42 -7.14 4.44
N MET A 37 -9.44 -6.86 5.30
CA MET A 37 -9.18 -7.68 6.49
C MET A 37 -10.38 -7.73 7.42
N PHE A 38 -11.01 -6.59 7.65
CA PHE A 38 -12.20 -6.49 8.49
C PHE A 38 -13.37 -7.29 7.92
N VAL A 39 -13.70 -7.08 6.64
CA VAL A 39 -14.81 -7.80 5.97
C VAL A 39 -14.56 -9.30 5.95
N ALA A 40 -13.34 -9.73 5.61
CA ALA A 40 -12.99 -11.15 5.62
C ALA A 40 -13.12 -11.74 7.04
N SER A 41 -12.62 -11.05 8.06
CA SER A 41 -12.69 -11.52 9.45
C SER A 41 -14.15 -11.63 9.93
N ALA A 42 -14.96 -10.60 9.71
CA ALA A 42 -16.37 -10.59 10.08
C ALA A 42 -17.17 -11.69 9.34
N THR A 43 -16.88 -11.92 8.06
CA THR A 43 -17.52 -12.98 7.27
C THR A 43 -17.17 -14.37 7.82
N PHE A 44 -15.90 -14.58 8.18
CA PHE A 44 -15.44 -15.85 8.70
C PHE A 44 -15.97 -16.15 10.10
N ASP A 45 -16.06 -15.13 10.95
CA ASP A 45 -16.68 -15.22 12.27
C ASP A 45 -18.17 -15.56 12.14
N TRP A 46 -18.89 -14.89 11.23
CA TRP A 46 -20.32 -15.14 11.01
C TRP A 46 -20.61 -16.54 10.44
N LEU A 47 -19.73 -17.05 9.57
CA LEU A 47 -19.89 -18.37 8.93
C LEU A 47 -19.20 -19.51 9.67
N GLU A 48 -18.68 -19.25 10.88
CA GLU A 48 -17.94 -20.20 11.73
C GLU A 48 -16.85 -20.97 10.97
N GLN A 49 -16.18 -20.28 10.04
CA GLN A 49 -15.16 -20.87 9.17
C GLN A 49 -13.85 -21.09 9.94
N PRO A 50 -13.05 -22.10 9.55
CA PRO A 50 -11.78 -22.35 10.21
C PRO A 50 -10.77 -21.23 9.93
N SER A 51 -10.05 -20.83 10.98
CA SER A 51 -9.10 -19.70 10.95
C SER A 51 -7.98 -19.85 9.93
N TRP A 52 -7.58 -21.08 9.58
CA TRP A 52 -6.53 -21.29 8.59
C TRP A 52 -6.91 -20.79 7.19
N LEU A 53 -8.19 -20.87 6.83
CA LEU A 53 -8.70 -20.37 5.54
C LEU A 53 -8.67 -18.84 5.50
N LEU A 54 -8.91 -18.16 6.64
CA LEU A 54 -8.83 -16.71 6.72
C LEU A 54 -7.43 -16.22 6.33
N TYR A 55 -6.37 -16.88 6.82
CA TYR A 55 -5.00 -16.51 6.44
C TYR A 55 -4.75 -16.60 4.94
N VAL A 56 -5.29 -17.63 4.28
CA VAL A 56 -5.20 -17.80 2.83
C VAL A 56 -5.94 -16.66 2.11
N VAL A 57 -7.15 -16.32 2.57
CA VAL A 57 -7.94 -15.22 2.00
C VAL A 57 -7.23 -13.88 2.16
N ILE A 58 -6.73 -13.55 3.35
CA ILE A 58 -5.98 -12.31 3.58
C ILE A 58 -4.74 -12.25 2.70
N PHE A 59 -3.95 -13.32 2.67
CA PHE A 59 -2.73 -13.37 1.85
C PHE A 59 -3.05 -13.18 0.36
N SER A 60 -4.05 -13.90 -0.15
CA SER A 60 -4.47 -13.78 -1.55
C SER A 60 -4.95 -12.36 -1.88
N GLY A 61 -5.70 -11.71 -0.98
CA GLY A 61 -6.13 -10.33 -1.13
C GLY A 61 -4.95 -9.36 -1.25
N VAL A 62 -3.93 -9.50 -0.39
CA VAL A 62 -2.71 -8.67 -0.47
C VAL A 62 -1.93 -8.93 -1.76
N VAL A 63 -1.76 -10.20 -2.16
CA VAL A 63 -1.05 -10.54 -3.41
C VAL A 63 -1.79 -9.99 -4.63
N LEU A 64 -3.11 -10.16 -4.69
CA LEU A 64 -3.91 -9.64 -5.79
C LEU A 64 -3.84 -8.11 -5.84
N TYR A 65 -3.99 -7.47 -4.69
CA TYR A 65 -3.92 -6.03 -4.57
C TYR A 65 -2.58 -5.46 -5.06
N THR A 66 -1.47 -6.08 -4.67
CA THR A 66 -0.12 -5.64 -5.09
C THR A 66 0.16 -5.90 -6.58
N ARG A 67 -0.49 -6.89 -7.19
CA ARG A 67 -0.40 -7.17 -8.64
C ARG A 67 -1.20 -6.18 -9.48
N VAL A 68 -2.35 -5.72 -8.98
CA VAL A 68 -3.28 -4.86 -9.72
C VAL A 68 -2.97 -3.38 -9.49
N THR A 69 -2.43 -3.03 -8.34
CA THR A 69 -2.19 -1.62 -7.99
C THR A 69 -0.82 -1.15 -8.51
N PRO A 70 -0.76 -0.04 -9.26
CA PRO A 70 0.50 0.53 -9.72
C PRO A 70 1.44 0.86 -8.57
N THR A 71 2.76 0.88 -8.80
CA THR A 71 3.69 1.34 -7.77
C THR A 71 3.52 2.84 -7.49
N TRP A 72 3.89 3.27 -6.28
CA TRP A 72 3.90 4.67 -5.90
C TRP A 72 4.99 5.44 -6.65
N GLU A 73 4.70 6.71 -6.94
CA GLU A 73 5.56 7.54 -7.76
C GLU A 73 6.71 8.14 -6.94
N ARG A 74 7.91 8.21 -7.52
CA ARG A 74 9.07 8.83 -6.87
C ARG A 74 9.22 10.27 -7.38
N PRO A 75 8.93 11.30 -6.56
CA PRO A 75 8.97 12.69 -7.02
C PRO A 75 10.40 13.26 -7.11
N TYR A 76 11.44 12.47 -6.84
CA TYR A 76 12.85 12.86 -6.84
C TYR A 76 13.72 11.82 -7.56
N ARG A 77 14.89 12.26 -8.06
CA ARG A 77 15.96 11.36 -8.50
C ARG A 77 16.90 11.04 -7.33
N SER A 78 17.30 9.78 -7.21
CA SER A 78 18.42 9.41 -6.33
C SER A 78 19.70 10.00 -6.94
N PRO A 79 20.66 10.51 -6.15
CA PRO A 79 21.98 10.91 -6.65
C PRO A 79 22.87 9.72 -7.08
N ASP A 80 22.32 8.50 -7.09
CA ASP A 80 23.03 7.24 -7.33
C ASP A 80 22.69 6.68 -8.72
#